data_AF-A0A7C2PNP2-F1
#
_entry.id   AF-A0A7C2PNP2-F1
#
_cell.length_a   1.000
_cell.length_b   1.000
_cell.length_c   1.000
_cell.angle_alpha   90.00
_cell.angle_beta   90.00
_cell.angle_gamma   90.00
#
_symmetry.space_group_name_H-M   'P 1'
#
loop_
_entity.id
_entity.type
_entity.pdbx_description
1 polymer ?
#
loop_
_entity_poly.entity_id
_entity_poly.type
_entity_poly.pdbx_seq_one_letter_code
_entity_poly.pdbx_strand_id
1 'polypeptide(L)' 'IKCARCVDSCPMNLLPVKIAHFVKHKKMDLLQEYNIADCIECGCCQYICPSRIPLVDFIKLGKNYLKNKK' A
#
# COMPACT_ATOMS: atom_id res chain seq x y z
N ILE A 1 -9.72 -6.12 -14.44
CA ILE A 1 -10.32 -4.77 -14.28
C ILE A 1 -9.47 -3.97 -13.29
N LYS A 2 -9.04 -2.73 -13.62
CA LYS A 2 -8.28 -1.86 -12.69
C LYS A 2 -9.26 -0.85 -12.09
N CYS A 3 -9.72 -1.10 -10.86
CA CYS A 3 -10.84 -0.37 -10.28
C CYS A 3 -10.46 0.92 -9.51
N ALA A 4 -9.21 1.07 -9.07
CA ALA A 4 -8.66 2.26 -8.38
C ALA A 4 -9.44 2.80 -7.15
N ARG A 5 -10.56 2.19 -6.75
CA ARG A 5 -11.43 2.61 -5.62
C ARG A 5 -10.71 2.76 -4.28
N CYS A 6 -9.64 2.00 -4.09
CA CYS A 6 -8.81 2.09 -2.90
C CYS A 6 -8.08 3.43 -2.74
N VAL A 7 -7.87 4.18 -3.83
CA VAL A 7 -7.26 5.52 -3.80
C VAL A 7 -8.32 6.54 -3.38
N ASP A 8 -9.51 6.46 -3.97
CA ASP A 8 -10.64 7.35 -3.70
C ASP A 8 -11.09 7.32 -2.23
N SER A 9 -11.08 6.14 -1.62
CA SER A 9 -11.41 5.95 -0.21
C SER A 9 -10.23 6.21 0.74
N CYS A 10 -9.02 6.48 0.24
CA CYS A 10 -7.84 6.66 1.09
C CYS A 10 -7.79 8.10 1.61
N PRO A 11 -7.80 8.33 2.94
CA PRO A 11 -7.73 9.68 3.49
C PRO A 11 -6.40 10.38 3.21
N MET A 12 -5.32 9.61 3.05
CA MET A 12 -3.99 10.12 2.71
C MET A 12 -3.76 10.19 1.19
N ASN A 13 -4.78 9.85 0.38
CA ASN A 13 -4.73 9.81 -1.08
C ASN A 13 -3.56 8.97 -1.65
N LEU A 14 -3.15 7.94 -0.92
CA LEU A 14 -2.06 7.04 -1.29
C LEU A 14 -2.50 6.05 -2.38
N LEU A 15 -1.51 5.43 -3.04
CA LEU A 15 -1.73 4.42 -4.08
C LEU A 15 -1.43 3.01 -3.54
N PRO A 16 -2.33 2.40 -2.73
CA PRO A 16 -2.07 1.12 -2.08
C PRO A 16 -1.83 -0.03 -3.08
N VAL A 17 -2.45 0.03 -4.27
CA VAL A 17 -2.21 -0.95 -5.34
C VAL A 17 -0.78 -0.87 -5.88
N LYS A 18 -0.25 0.34 -6.10
CA LYS A 18 1.13 0.52 -6.54
C LYS A 18 2.11 0.13 -5.45
N ILE A 19 1.82 0.53 -4.20
CA ILE A 19 2.61 0.13 -3.04
C ILE A 19 2.69 -1.40 -2.94
N ALA A 20 1.55 -2.10 -2.96
CA ALA A 20 1.53 -3.56 -2.91
C ALA A 20 2.33 -4.20 -4.08
N HIS A 21 2.24 -3.61 -5.27
CA HIS A 21 3.06 -4.03 -6.41
C HIS A 21 4.56 -3.82 -6.14
N PHE A 22 4.97 -2.68 -5.61
CA PHE A 22 6.38 -2.42 -5.27
C PHE A 22 6.89 -3.34 -4.17
N VAL A 23 6.09 -3.64 -3.15
CA VAL A 23 6.43 -4.64 -2.12
C VAL A 23 6.65 -6.00 -2.75
N LYS A 24 5.75 -6.44 -3.65
CA LYS A 24 5.89 -7.71 -4.36
C LYS A 24 7.14 -7.78 -5.22
N HIS A 25 7.53 -6.67 -5.84
CA HIS A 25 8.75 -6.53 -6.64
C HIS A 25 9.99 -6.11 -5.82
N LYS A 26 9.90 -6.03 -4.49
CA LYS A 26 10.98 -5.60 -3.59
C LYS A 26 11.60 -4.24 -3.96
N LYS A 27 10.82 -3.34 -4.57
CA LYS A 27 11.27 -1.99 -4.98
C LYS A 27 11.17 -0.99 -3.83
N MET A 28 12.13 -1.05 -2.91
CA MET A 28 12.15 -0.20 -1.70
C MET A 28 12.32 1.29 -1.98
N ASP A 29 13.01 1.64 -3.06
CA ASP A 29 13.22 3.02 -3.49
C ASP A 29 11.88 3.72 -3.80
N LEU A 30 11.07 3.07 -4.64
CA LEU A 30 9.72 3.53 -4.97
C LEU A 30 8.76 3.46 -3.77
N LEU A 31 8.95 2.52 -2.84
CA LEU A 31 8.13 2.47 -1.62
C LEU A 31 8.27 3.75 -0.79
N GLN A 32 9.48 4.28 -0.72
CA GLN A 32 9.79 5.51 -0.02
C GLN A 32 9.25 6.74 -0.78
N GLU A 33 9.42 6.79 -2.10
CA GLU A 33 8.87 7.84 -2.97
C GLU A 33 7.33 7.93 -2.86
N TYR A 34 6.66 6.79 -2.71
CA TYR A 34 5.20 6.71 -2.57
C TYR A 34 4.71 6.92 -1.14
N ASN A 35 5.55 7.44 -0.23
CA ASN A 35 5.21 7.77 1.16
C ASN A 35 4.47 6.63 1.89
N ILE A 36 4.91 5.37 1.70
CA ILE A 36 4.28 4.23 2.39
C ILE A 36 4.24 4.41 3.93
N ALA A 37 5.21 5.13 4.48
CA ALA A 37 5.31 5.43 5.91
C ALA A 37 4.11 6.24 6.43
N ASP A 38 3.49 7.05 5.57
CA ASP A 38 2.35 7.92 5.85
C ASP A 38 1.03 7.13 5.97
N CYS A 39 0.99 5.91 5.42
CA CYS A 39 -0.19 5.06 5.53
C CYS A 39 -0.45 4.66 6.99
N ILE A 40 -1.58 5.05 7.56
CA ILE A 40 -1.96 4.71 8.94
C ILE A 40 -2.59 3.32 9.12
N GLU A 41 -2.55 2.47 8.08
CA GLU A 41 -3.10 1.11 8.12
C GLU A 41 -4.61 1.07 8.45
N CYS A 42 -5.36 2.08 8.04
CA CYS A 42 -6.79 2.25 8.34
C CYS A 42 -7.72 1.14 7.81
N GLY A 43 -7.25 0.28 6.90
CA GLY A 43 -8.05 -0.84 6.39
C GLY A 43 -9.10 -0.50 5.33
N CYS A 44 -9.37 0.78 5.07
CA CYS A 44 -10.37 1.23 4.08
C CYS A 44 -10.12 0.65 2.68
N CYS A 45 -8.85 0.59 2.26
CA CYS A 45 -8.45 0.09 0.94
C CYS A 45 -8.75 -1.40 0.73
N GLN A 46 -8.66 -2.22 1.80
CA GLN A 46 -8.98 -3.65 1.76
C GLN A 46 -10.49 -3.87 1.80
N TYR A 47 -11.21 -3.06 2.60
CA TYR A 47 -12.66 -3.15 2.73
C TYR A 47 -13.39 -2.83 1.43
N ILE A 48 -12.98 -1.76 0.73
CA ILE A 48 -13.59 -1.36 -0.55
C ILE A 48 -13.16 -2.24 -1.74
N CYS A 49 -12.13 -3.09 -1.56
CA CYS A 49 -11.59 -3.88 -2.66
C CYS A 49 -12.56 -4.99 -3.06
N PRO A 50 -13.13 -4.97 -4.28
CA PRO A 50 -14.05 -6.03 -4.74
C PRO A 50 -13.35 -7.38 -4.88
N SER A 51 -12.03 -7.38 -5.06
CA SER A 51 -11.21 -8.59 -5.19
C SER A 51 -10.68 -9.11 -3.85
N ARG A 52 -11.04 -8.48 -2.72
CA ARG A 52 -10.58 -8.84 -1.36
C ARG A 52 -9.06 -9.06 -1.26
N ILE A 53 -8.29 -8.25 -1.98
CA ILE A 53 -6.83 -8.31 -1.95
C ILE A 53 -6.37 -7.73 -0.60
N PRO A 54 -5.45 -8.41 0.12
CA PRO A 54 -4.96 -7.94 1.43
C PRO A 54 -3.95 -6.78 1.26
N LEU A 55 -4.42 -5.62 0.80
CA LEU A 55 -3.58 -4.45 0.54
C LEU A 55 -2.88 -3.95 1.82
N VAL A 56 -3.55 -4.07 2.96
CA VAL A 56 -3.00 -3.64 4.26
C VAL A 56 -1.81 -4.49 4.67
N ASP A 57 -1.88 -5.81 4.48
CA ASP A 57 -0.76 -6.72 4.76
C ASP A 57 0.47 -6.39 3.91
N PHE A 58 0.26 -6.10 2.61
CA PHE A 58 1.37 -5.65 1.77
C PHE A 58 1.97 -4.33 2.26
N ILE A 59 1.14 -3.36 2.68
CA ILE A 59 1.63 -2.08 3.21
C ILE A 59 2.44 -2.30 4.49
N LYS A 60 1.95 -3.15 5.41
CA LYS A 60 2.67 -3.55 6.63
C LYS A 60 4.02 -4.18 6.31
N LEU A 61 4.05 -5.11 5.36
CA LEU A 61 5.29 -5.74 4.89
C LEU A 61 6.24 -4.69 4.31
N GLY A 62 5.75 -3.77 3.48
CA GLY A 62 6.54 -2.69 2.90
C GLY A 62 7.14 -1.76 3.95
N LYS A 63 6.37 -1.38 4.98
CA LYS A 63 6.88 -0.61 6.11
C LYS A 63 7.95 -1.37 6.88
N ASN A 64 7.74 -2.65 7.13
CA ASN A 64 8.73 -3.48 7.81
C ASN A 64 10.02 -3.59 7.00
N TYR A 65 9.92 -3.78 5.69
CA TYR A 65 11.07 -3.75 4.77
C TYR A 65 11.85 -2.43 4.85
N LEU A 66 11.14 -1.30 4.86
CA LEU A 66 11.77 0.01 4.98
C LEU A 66 12.45 0.20 6.35
N LYS A 67 11.84 -0.30 7.42
CA LYS A 67 12.36 -0.25 8.79
C LYS A 67 13.58 -1.16 9.00
N ASN A 68 13.62 -2.30 8.32
CA ASN A 68 14.69 -3.29 8.45
C ASN A 68 15.94 -2.98 7.60
N LYS A 69 15.84 -2.02 6.67
CA LYS A 69 16.98 -1.55 5.85
C LYS A 69 17.90 -0.56 6.59
N LYS A 70 17.74 -0.44 7.92
CA LYS A 70 18.47 0.48 8.79
C LYS A 70 19.54 -0.27 9.55
#